data_AF-A0A3B8PTN6-F1
#
_entry.id   AF-A0A3B8PTN6-F1
#
_cell.length_a   1.000
_cell.length_b   1.000
_cell.length_c   1.000
_cell.angle_alpha   90.00
_cell.angle_beta   90.00
_cell.angle_gamma   90.00
#
_symmetry.space_group_name_H-M   'P 1'
#
loop_
_entity.id
_entity.type
_entity.pdbx_description
1 polymer ?
#
loop_
_entity_poly.entity_id
_entity_poly.type
_entity_poly.pdbx_seq_one_letter_code
_entity_poly.pdbx_strand_id
1 'polypeptide(L)'
;RNNRPPLLTNFDAPGTMVSCGRRNQSSHAGQALTLLNSPELDRQARAFASRLETEAGRAPVAVVQRAYRLALGRPPNPDELSLGRAFLETGDGSFAETLSDYCLVLFNLDEFLYVE
;
A
#
# COMPACT_ATOMS: atom_id res chain seq x y z
N ARG A 1 17.06 24.68 -11.05
CA ARG A 1 16.34 23.41 -11.27
C ARG A 1 16.20 22.71 -9.92
N ASN A 2 15.10 22.96 -9.21
CA ASN A 2 14.88 22.48 -7.84
C ASN A 2 13.42 22.04 -7.70
N ASN A 3 13.06 20.95 -8.41
CA ASN A 3 11.72 20.39 -8.33
C ASN A 3 11.77 19.20 -7.37
N ARG A 4 11.43 19.45 -6.10
CA ARG A 4 11.23 18.38 -5.12
C ARG A 4 9.94 17.64 -5.49
N PRO A 5 9.94 16.30 -5.55
CA PRO A 5 8.71 15.56 -5.84
C PRO A 5 7.66 15.85 -4.75
N PRO A 6 6.42 16.21 -5.12
CA PRO A 6 5.35 16.55 -4.16
C PRO A 6 5.04 15.45 -3.15
N LEU A 7 5.40 14.21 -3.47
CA LEU A 7 5.27 13.02 -2.61
C LEU A 7 5.99 13.20 -1.25
N LEU A 8 7.12 13.90 -1.22
CA LEU A 8 7.96 14.04 -0.01
C LEU A 8 7.53 15.17 0.92
N THR A 9 6.60 16.03 0.49
CA THR A 9 6.12 17.16 1.30
C THR A 9 5.07 16.72 2.34
N ASN A 10 4.47 15.53 2.15
CA ASN A 10 3.38 15.03 2.99
C ASN A 10 3.84 14.15 4.18
N PHE A 11 5.15 13.91 4.31
CA PHE A 11 5.75 13.06 5.33
C PHE A 11 6.66 13.85 6.30
N ASP A 12 6.18 15.00 6.81
CA ASP A 12 6.80 15.81 7.88
C ASP A 12 8.30 15.53 8.08
N ALA A 13 9.12 15.95 7.11
CA ALA A 13 10.55 15.83 7.20
C ALA A 13 11.01 16.57 8.47
N PRO A 14 11.62 15.88 9.45
CA PRO A 14 11.98 16.53 10.70
C PRO A 14 13.07 17.57 10.43
N GLY A 15 12.90 18.77 10.99
CA GLY A 15 13.99 19.73 11.12
C GLY A 15 15.13 19.11 11.94
N THR A 16 16.37 19.27 11.49
CA THR A 16 17.56 18.61 12.04
C THR A 16 18.05 19.16 13.39
N MET A 17 17.18 19.77 14.19
CA MET A 17 17.56 20.26 15.52
C MET A 17 16.53 19.86 16.57
N VAL A 18 17.03 19.05 17.52
CA VAL A 18 16.42 18.58 18.77
C VAL A 18 15.82 17.16 18.72
N SER A 19 16.42 16.29 19.54
CA SER A 19 15.91 14.95 19.87
C SER A 19 14.84 15.08 20.96
N CYS A 20 13.60 14.71 20.64
CA CYS A 20 12.52 14.55 21.62
C CYS A 20 11.76 13.25 21.34
N GLY A 21 11.67 12.39 22.35
CA GLY A 21 11.02 11.08 22.27
C GLY A 21 9.50 11.19 22.27
N ARG A 22 8.88 10.48 21.32
CA ARG A 22 7.43 10.22 21.15
C ARG A 22 6.67 11.30 20.36
N ARG A 23 6.26 10.95 19.13
CA ARG A 23 5.32 11.75 18.33
C ARG A 23 3.89 11.52 18.80
N ASN A 24 3.11 12.59 18.91
CA ASN A 24 1.65 12.54 19.00
C ASN A 24 1.07 11.99 17.69
N GLN A 25 0.17 11.02 17.79
CA GLN A 25 -0.71 10.62 16.70
C GLN A 25 -1.70 11.76 16.42
N SER A 26 -1.66 12.31 15.21
CA SER A 26 -2.71 13.16 14.66
C SER A 26 -3.27 12.45 13.44
N SER A 27 -4.45 11.84 13.59
CA SER A 27 -5.22 11.27 12.49
C SER A 27 -5.79 12.39 11.62
N HIS A 28 -5.00 12.93 10.69
CA HIS A 28 -5.52 13.86 9.69
C HIS A 28 -6.20 13.08 8.57
N ALA A 29 -7.53 12.93 8.71
CA ALA A 29 -8.43 12.30 7.73
C ALA A 29 -8.35 12.88 6.30
N GLY A 30 -7.70 14.03 6.09
CA GLY A 30 -7.52 14.65 4.77
C GLY A 30 -6.47 13.98 3.88
N GLN A 31 -5.47 13.29 4.45
CA GLN A 31 -4.36 12.70 3.67
C GLN A 31 -4.78 11.41 2.94
N ALA A 32 -5.69 10.63 3.51
CA ALA A 32 -6.23 9.41 2.87
C ALA A 32 -6.99 9.72 1.57
N LEU A 33 -7.70 10.85 1.49
CA LEU A 33 -8.47 11.23 0.30
C LEU A 33 -7.59 11.68 -0.87
N THR A 34 -6.42 12.28 -0.62
CA THR A 34 -5.46 12.64 -1.66
C THR A 34 -4.75 11.40 -2.23
N LEU A 35 -4.47 10.40 -1.39
CA LEU A 35 -3.88 9.13 -1.83
C LEU A 35 -4.86 8.30 -2.67
N LEU A 36 -6.14 8.27 -2.31
CA LEU A 36 -7.19 7.59 -3.08
C LEU A 36 -7.44 8.21 -4.48
N ASN A 37 -7.06 9.48 -4.68
CA ASN A 37 -7.29 10.21 -5.94
C ASN A 37 -5.99 10.56 -6.70
N SER A 38 -4.83 10.05 -6.27
CA SER A 38 -3.56 10.35 -6.95
C SER A 38 -3.32 9.38 -8.12
N PRO A 39 -3.21 9.88 -9.36
CA PRO A 39 -2.82 9.06 -10.53
C PRO A 39 -1.46 8.36 -10.36
N GLU A 40 -0.62 8.86 -9.46
CA GLU A 40 0.65 8.24 -9.12
C GLU A 40 0.46 6.96 -8.32
N LEU A 41 -0.47 6.93 -7.36
CA LEU A 41 -0.71 5.74 -6.54
C LEU A 41 -1.37 4.62 -7.34
N ASP A 42 -2.33 4.96 -8.22
CA ASP A 42 -2.90 4.01 -9.19
C ASP A 42 -1.82 3.43 -10.11
N ARG A 43 -0.91 4.27 -10.62
CA ARG A 43 0.24 3.78 -11.42
C ARG A 43 1.15 2.85 -10.63
N GLN A 44 1.45 3.18 -9.37
CA GLN A 44 2.27 2.31 -8.52
C GLN A 44 1.54 1.00 -8.21
N ALA A 45 0.24 1.04 -7.94
CA ALA A 45 -0.58 -0.15 -7.67
C ALA A 45 -0.63 -1.08 -8.88
N ARG A 46 -0.82 -0.54 -10.10
CA ARG A 46 -0.77 -1.34 -11.34
C ARG A 46 0.62 -1.94 -11.59
N ALA A 47 1.68 -1.18 -11.36
CA ALA A 47 3.05 -1.69 -11.49
C ALA A 47 3.33 -2.79 -10.46
N PHE A 48 2.85 -2.62 -9.23
CA PHE A 48 2.98 -3.61 -8.18
C PHE A 48 2.16 -4.88 -8.48
N ALA A 49 0.92 -4.74 -8.96
CA ALA A 49 0.10 -5.85 -9.41
C ALA A 49 0.77 -6.65 -10.52
N SER A 50 1.32 -5.99 -11.54
CA SER A 50 2.07 -6.64 -12.63
C SER A 50 3.27 -7.45 -12.13
N ARG A 51 4.01 -6.89 -11.16
CA ARG A 51 5.11 -7.61 -10.49
C ARG A 51 4.60 -8.83 -9.72
N LEU A 52 3.48 -8.70 -9.00
CA LEU A 52 2.89 -9.81 -8.26
C LEU A 52 2.40 -10.93 -9.19
N GLU A 53 1.77 -10.59 -10.32
CA GLU A 53 1.39 -11.60 -11.31
C GLU A 53 2.61 -12.32 -11.89
N THR A 54 3.70 -11.59 -12.14
CA THR A 54 4.94 -12.18 -12.68
C THR A 54 5.60 -13.13 -11.69
N GLU A 55 5.65 -12.76 -10.40
CA GLU A 55 6.37 -13.52 -9.38
C GLU A 55 5.53 -14.63 -8.73
N ALA A 56 4.22 -14.44 -8.59
CA ALA A 56 3.32 -15.36 -7.88
C ALA A 56 2.22 -15.98 -8.77
N GLY A 57 2.13 -15.57 -10.04
CA GLY A 57 1.10 -16.03 -10.97
C GLY A 57 -0.28 -15.49 -10.61
N ARG A 58 -1.32 -16.31 -10.85
CA ARG A 58 -2.73 -15.95 -10.61
C ARG A 58 -3.39 -16.75 -9.49
N ALA A 59 -2.61 -17.41 -8.65
CA ALA A 59 -3.14 -18.13 -7.50
C ALA A 59 -3.39 -17.14 -6.34
N PRO A 60 -4.66 -16.90 -5.91
CA PRO A 60 -4.98 -15.83 -4.95
C PRO A 60 -4.17 -15.91 -3.66
N VAL A 61 -4.01 -17.11 -3.09
CA VAL A 61 -3.23 -17.33 -1.86
C VAL A 61 -1.76 -16.96 -2.04
N ALA A 62 -1.13 -17.38 -3.14
CA ALA A 62 0.28 -17.10 -3.41
C ALA A 62 0.51 -15.60 -3.64
N VAL A 63 -0.41 -14.96 -4.36
CA VAL A 63 -0.39 -13.52 -4.63
C VAL A 63 -0.51 -12.73 -3.33
N VAL A 64 -1.47 -13.05 -2.46
CA VAL A 64 -1.65 -12.37 -1.17
C VAL A 64 -0.40 -12.52 -0.29
N GLN A 65 0.14 -13.74 -0.17
CA GLN A 65 1.38 -13.96 0.60
C GLN A 65 2.56 -13.15 0.05
N ARG A 66 2.68 -13.05 -1.28
CA ARG A 66 3.76 -12.28 -1.90
C ARG A 66 3.56 -10.78 -1.71
N ALA A 67 2.32 -10.31 -1.84
CA ALA A 67 1.95 -8.91 -1.65
C ALA A 67 2.32 -8.42 -0.26
N TYR A 68 1.94 -9.18 0.78
CA TYR A 68 2.30 -8.86 2.18
C TYR A 68 3.81 -8.84 2.41
N ARG A 69 4.56 -9.82 1.89
CA ARG A 69 6.02 -9.84 2.04
C ARG A 69 6.71 -8.66 1.37
N LEU A 70 6.19 -8.21 0.22
CA LEU A 70 6.78 -7.10 -0.52
C LEU A 70 6.35 -5.72 0.02
N ALA A 71 5.10 -5.58 0.44
CA ALA A 71 4.55 -4.31 0.90
C ALA A 71 4.80 -4.06 2.39
N LEU A 72 4.67 -5.08 3.24
CA LEU A 72 4.73 -4.98 4.71
C LEU A 72 5.92 -5.71 5.34
N GLY A 73 6.71 -6.44 4.55
CA GLY A 73 7.91 -7.15 5.04
C GLY A 73 7.63 -8.37 5.93
N ARG A 74 6.35 -8.75 6.13
CA ARG A 74 5.92 -9.91 6.93
C ARG A 74 4.93 -10.80 6.15
N PRO A 75 4.71 -12.07 6.56
CA PRO A 75 3.60 -12.84 6.03
C PRO A 75 2.25 -12.28 6.53
N PRO A 76 1.16 -12.50 5.77
CA PRO A 76 -0.19 -12.21 6.26
C PRO A 76 -0.55 -13.15 7.40
N ASN A 77 -1.35 -12.67 8.34
CA ASN A 77 -2.00 -13.53 9.32
C ASN A 77 -3.17 -14.31 8.65
N PRO A 78 -3.77 -15.31 9.34
CA PRO A 78 -4.83 -16.14 8.75
C PRO A 78 -6.07 -15.35 8.30
N ASP A 79 -6.44 -14.30 9.03
CA ASP A 79 -7.63 -13.49 8.72
C ASP A 79 -7.37 -12.58 7.51
N GLU A 80 -6.21 -11.93 7.47
CA GLU A 80 -5.71 -11.14 6.34
C GLU A 80 -5.61 -11.97 5.05
N LEU A 81 -5.09 -13.20 5.17
CA LEU A 81 -5.00 -14.13 4.04
C LEU A 81 -6.39 -14.50 3.53
N SER A 82 -7.32 -14.76 4.44
CA SER A 82 -8.70 -15.12 4.10
C SER A 82 -9.43 -13.97 3.43
N LEU A 83 -9.31 -12.74 3.96
CA LEU A 83 -9.89 -11.53 3.40
C LEU A 83 -9.30 -11.19 2.03
N GLY A 84 -7.97 -11.20 1.91
CA GLY A 84 -7.29 -10.91 0.65
C GLY A 84 -7.62 -11.94 -0.43
N ARG A 85 -7.70 -13.22 -0.06
CA ARG A 85 -8.15 -14.28 -0.97
C ARG A 85 -9.59 -14.03 -1.43
N ALA A 86 -10.50 -13.80 -0.49
CA ALA A 86 -11.90 -13.56 -0.81
C ALA A 86 -12.05 -12.36 -1.76
N PHE A 87 -11.35 -11.25 -1.48
CA PHE A 87 -11.34 -10.06 -2.32
C PHE A 87 -10.95 -10.36 -3.78
N LEU A 88 -9.87 -11.13 -3.98
CA LEU A 88 -9.40 -11.50 -5.32
C LEU A 88 -10.32 -12.50 -6.04
N GLU A 89 -11.09 -13.31 -5.29
CA GLU A 89 -12.05 -14.27 -5.84
C GLU A 89 -13.41 -13.64 -6.17
N THR A 90 -13.81 -12.59 -5.45
CA THR A 90 -15.10 -11.90 -5.62
C THR A 90 -15.07 -10.71 -6.58
N GLY A 91 -13.90 -10.37 -7.12
CA GLY A 91 -13.77 -9.22 -8.03
C GLY A 91 -14.61 -9.38 -9.30
N ASP A 92 -15.44 -8.40 -9.62
CA ASP A 92 -16.31 -8.40 -10.82
C ASP A 92 -15.53 -8.07 -12.12
N GLY A 93 -14.26 -7.67 -12.00
CA GLY A 93 -13.41 -7.26 -13.12
C GLY A 93 -12.45 -8.35 -13.59
N SER A 94 -11.51 -7.97 -14.48
CA SER A 94 -10.38 -8.86 -14.78
C SER A 94 -9.50 -9.04 -13.54
N PHE A 95 -8.83 -10.19 -13.45
CA PHE A 95 -7.92 -10.47 -12.32
C PHE A 95 -6.88 -9.36 -12.11
N ALA A 96 -6.37 -8.77 -13.20
CA ALA A 96 -5.38 -7.70 -13.15
C ALA A 96 -5.95 -6.38 -12.58
N GLU A 97 -7.21 -6.07 -12.86
CA GLU A 97 -7.91 -4.90 -12.29
C GLU A 97 -8.15 -5.11 -10.81
N THR A 98 -8.73 -6.26 -10.43
CA THR A 98 -8.98 -6.60 -9.02
C THR A 98 -7.68 -6.65 -8.21
N LEU A 99 -6.59 -7.14 -8.80
CA LEU A 99 -5.29 -7.14 -8.13
C LEU A 99 -4.72 -5.73 -7.98
N SER A 100 -4.93 -4.84 -8.96
CA SER A 100 -4.53 -3.44 -8.84
C SER A 100 -5.31 -2.73 -7.72
N ASP A 101 -6.62 -2.98 -7.63
CA ASP A 101 -7.47 -2.46 -6.55
C ASP A 101 -7.04 -3.00 -5.18
N TYR A 102 -6.70 -4.29 -5.11
CA TYR A 102 -6.15 -4.89 -3.90
C TYR A 102 -4.81 -4.27 -3.47
N CYS A 103 -3.94 -3.93 -4.44
CA CYS A 103 -2.69 -3.21 -4.16
C CYS A 103 -2.95 -1.80 -3.61
N LEU A 104 -3.97 -1.11 -4.11
CA LEU A 104 -4.39 0.19 -3.55
C LEU A 104 -4.86 0.03 -2.10
N VAL A 105 -5.62 -1.01 -1.77
CA VAL A 105 -6.02 -1.30 -0.39
C VAL A 105 -4.79 -1.51 0.49
N LEU A 106 -3.82 -2.32 0.06
CA LEU A 106 -2.58 -2.57 0.80
C LEU A 106 -1.78 -1.29 1.06
N PHE A 107 -1.67 -0.39 0.07
CA PHE A 107 -0.95 0.87 0.22
C PHE A 107 -1.66 1.88 1.12
N ASN A 108 -2.93 1.66 1.45
CA ASN A 108 -3.70 2.49 2.37
C ASN A 108 -3.82 1.85 3.77
N LEU A 109 -3.20 0.69 4.03
CA LEU A 109 -3.14 0.14 5.37
C LEU A 109 -2.28 1.04 6.26
N ASP A 110 -2.71 1.27 7.50
CA ASP A 110 -1.96 2.07 8.48
C ASP A 110 -0.53 1.52 8.69
N GLU A 111 -0.37 0.19 8.66
CA GLU A 111 0.94 -0.48 8.76
C GLU A 111 1.86 -0.24 7.55
N PHE A 112 1.31 0.12 6.39
CA PHE A 112 2.11 0.56 5.25
C PHE A 112 2.55 2.03 5.40
N LEU A 113 1.70 2.85 6.02
CA LEU A 113 1.94 4.28 6.23
C LEU A 113 2.86 4.55 7.43
N TYR A 114 2.88 3.65 8.41
CA TYR A 114 3.67 3.76 9.64
C TYR A 114 4.49 2.50 9.89
N VAL A 115 5.81 2.64 9.93
CA VAL A 115 6.69 1.62 10.51
C VAL A 115 6.61 1.75 12.03
N GLU A 116 5.98 0.81 12.71
CA GLU A 116 6.12 0.64 14.17
C GLU A 116 7.46 -0.03 14.53
#